data_AF-A0A3P6BMB5-F1
#
_entry.id   AF-A0A3P6BMB5-F1
#
_cell.length_a   1.000
_cell.length_b   1.000
_cell.length_c   1.000
_cell.angle_alpha   90.00
_cell.angle_beta   90.00
_cell.angle_gamma   90.00
#
_symmetry.space_group_name_H-M   'P 1'
#
loop_
_entity.id
_entity.type
_entity.pdbx_description
1 polymer ?
#
loop_
_entity_poly.entity_id
_entity_poly.type
_entity_poly.pdbx_seq_one_letter_code
_entity_poly.pdbx_strand_id
1 'polypeptide(L)'
;MEPFVTMVPYLLVECALSDEQKVQYTLEPYTYARQTVGVPQCRAGDCGPFTLKYIECHALGIEFPTAFDKKHGKTIREKMALDIFRELPKCHEWENQDNDENLATYD
;
A
#
# COMPACT_ATOMS: atom_id res chain seq x y z
N MET A 1 -8.34 -17.26 6.63
CA MET A 1 -7.87 -16.09 7.40
C MET A 1 -7.69 -16.39 8.88
N GLU A 2 -8.38 -17.40 9.44
CA GLU A 2 -8.26 -17.81 10.85
C GLU A 2 -6.84 -17.81 11.45
N PRO A 3 -5.81 -18.39 10.80
CA PRO A 3 -4.46 -18.34 11.37
C PRO A 3 -3.93 -16.90 11.51
N PHE A 4 -4.18 -16.06 10.52
CA PHE A 4 -3.70 -14.67 10.51
C PHE A 4 -4.42 -13.82 11.54
N VAL A 5 -5.75 -13.87 11.59
CA VAL A 5 -6.52 -13.05 12.52
C VAL A 5 -6.27 -13.42 13.99
N THR A 6 -5.90 -14.68 14.23
CA THR A 6 -5.49 -15.14 15.56
C THR A 6 -4.05 -14.73 15.87
N MET A 7 -3.12 -14.80 14.91
CA MET A 7 -1.68 -14.59 15.17
C MET A 7 -1.25 -13.11 15.19
N VAL A 8 -1.89 -12.25 14.38
CA VAL A 8 -1.59 -10.81 14.33
C VAL A 8 -1.55 -10.12 15.69
N PRO A 9 -2.53 -10.27 16.61
CA PRO A 9 -2.47 -9.61 17.92
C PRO A 9 -1.22 -10.00 18.73
N TYR A 10 -0.82 -11.28 18.68
CA TYR A 10 0.39 -11.75 19.36
C TYR A 10 1.65 -11.14 18.73
N LEU A 11 1.72 -11.06 17.40
CA LEU A 11 2.84 -10.42 16.71
C LEU A 11 2.97 -8.94 17.09
N LEU A 12 1.85 -8.22 17.24
CA LEU A 12 1.87 -6.81 17.66
C LEU A 12 2.44 -6.64 19.08
N VAL A 13 2.10 -7.55 20.00
CA VAL A 13 2.65 -7.56 21.37
C VAL A 13 4.14 -7.89 21.37
N GLU A 14 4.57 -8.88 20.59
CA GLU A 14 5.98 -9.26 20.49
C GLU A 14 6.84 -8.17 19.83
N CYS A 15 6.29 -7.44 18.86
CA CYS A 15 6.98 -6.32 18.20
C CYS A 15 6.93 -5.00 18.98
N ALA A 16 6.19 -4.93 20.09
CA ALA A 16 6.12 -3.73 20.91
C ALA A 16 7.49 -3.41 21.54
N LEU A 17 7.90 -2.14 21.48
CA LEU A 17 9.21 -1.68 21.96
C LEU A 17 9.22 -1.42 23.48
N SER A 18 8.06 -1.34 24.11
CA SER A 18 7.92 -1.11 25.55
C SER A 18 6.69 -1.82 26.13
N ASP A 19 6.68 -2.00 27.45
CA ASP A 19 5.54 -2.61 28.14
C ASP A 19 4.30 -1.70 28.11
N GLU A 20 4.47 -0.38 28.03
CA GLU A 20 3.37 0.57 27.82
C GLU A 20 2.71 0.42 26.45
N GLN A 21 3.48 0.03 25.41
CA GLN A 21 2.91 -0.29 24.11
C GLN A 21 2.19 -1.64 24.12
N LYS A 22 2.73 -2.65 24.82
CA LYS A 22 2.09 -3.97 24.91
C LYS A 22 0.68 -3.90 25.49
N VAL A 23 0.47 -3.10 26.53
CA VAL A 23 -0.86 -2.96 27.16
C VAL A 23 -1.90 -2.26 26.27
N GLN A 24 -1.49 -1.66 25.14
CA GLN A 24 -2.41 -1.07 24.17
C GLN A 24 -3.02 -2.12 23.22
N TYR A 25 -2.41 -3.31 23.11
CA TYR A 25 -2.86 -4.35 22.20
C TYR A 25 -3.70 -5.41 22.92
N THR A 26 -4.79 -5.81 22.29
CA THR A 26 -5.62 -6.93 22.74
C THR A 26 -5.09 -8.24 22.18
N LEU A 27 -5.24 -9.36 22.91
CA LEU A 27 -4.99 -10.70 22.38
C LEU A 27 -6.24 -11.34 21.73
N GLU A 28 -7.35 -10.60 21.66
CA GLU A 28 -8.55 -11.06 20.97
C GLU A 28 -8.28 -11.21 19.46
N PRO A 29 -8.78 -12.28 18.82
CA PRO A 29 -8.66 -12.44 17.38
C PRO A 29 -9.30 -11.28 16.63
N TYR A 30 -8.62 -10.80 15.59
CA TYR A 30 -9.14 -9.72 14.76
C TYR A 30 -10.31 -10.20 13.89
N THR A 31 -11.19 -9.28 13.51
CA THR A 31 -12.18 -9.55 12.45
C THR A 31 -11.53 -9.34 11.08
N TYR A 32 -11.90 -10.17 10.11
CA TYR A 32 -11.50 -9.99 8.71
C TYR A 32 -12.71 -9.68 7.84
N ALA A 33 -12.59 -8.65 7.00
CA ALA A 33 -13.53 -8.34 5.94
C ALA A 33 -12.83 -8.38 4.60
N ARG A 34 -13.48 -9.00 3.60
CA ARG A 34 -13.07 -8.90 2.20
C ARG A 34 -14.05 -8.01 1.46
N GLN A 35 -13.63 -6.79 1.14
CA GLN A 35 -14.43 -5.92 0.29
C GLN A 35 -14.32 -6.41 -1.16
N THR A 36 -15.44 -6.86 -1.74
CA THR A 36 -15.53 -7.22 -3.17
C THR A 36 -16.53 -6.34 -3.90
N VAL A 37 -17.53 -5.81 -3.20
CA VAL A 37 -18.55 -4.93 -3.76
C VAL A 37 -17.97 -3.52 -3.92
N GLY A 38 -18.10 -2.94 -5.09
CA GLY A 38 -17.62 -1.58 -5.38
C GLY A 38 -16.11 -1.45 -5.50
N VAL A 39 -15.34 -2.54 -5.39
CA VAL A 39 -13.89 -2.52 -5.67
C VAL A 39 -13.70 -2.65 -7.19
N PRO A 40 -13.17 -1.61 -7.86
CA PRO A 40 -12.96 -1.67 -9.30
C PRO A 40 -11.90 -2.70 -9.69
N GLN A 41 -12.01 -3.21 -10.91
CA GLN A 41 -11.02 -4.14 -11.45
C GLN A 41 -9.71 -3.41 -11.74
N CYS A 42 -8.60 -3.96 -11.23
CA CYS A 42 -7.26 -3.51 -11.54
C CYS A 42 -6.76 -4.21 -12.81
N ARG A 43 -6.10 -3.47 -13.69
CA ARG A 43 -5.44 -4.06 -14.87
C ARG A 43 -4.14 -4.76 -14.46
N ALA A 44 -3.68 -5.69 -15.29
CA ALA A 44 -2.34 -6.25 -15.14
C ALA A 44 -1.29 -5.12 -15.19
N GLY A 45 -0.32 -5.16 -14.27
CA GLY A 45 0.71 -4.11 -14.11
C GLY A 45 0.31 -2.93 -13.21
N ASP A 46 -0.98 -2.76 -12.89
CA ASP A 46 -1.47 -1.63 -12.09
C ASP A 46 -1.67 -1.98 -10.59
N CYS A 47 -1.39 -3.22 -10.18
CA CYS A 47 -1.75 -3.72 -8.84
C CYS A 47 -1.08 -2.93 -7.69
N GLY A 48 0.16 -2.49 -7.87
CA GLY A 48 0.88 -1.67 -6.88
C GLY A 48 0.23 -0.30 -6.68
N PRO A 49 0.17 0.55 -7.72
CA PRO A 49 -0.49 1.86 -7.65
C PRO A 49 -1.95 1.78 -7.20
N PHE A 50 -2.69 0.77 -7.67
CA PHE A 50 -4.06 0.53 -7.24
C PHE A 50 -4.14 0.28 -5.72
N THR A 51 -3.31 -0.64 -5.20
CA THR A 51 -3.32 -1.01 -3.79
C THR A 51 -2.99 0.19 -2.90
N LEU A 52 -1.96 0.95 -3.27
CA LEU A 52 -1.55 2.15 -2.51
C LEU A 52 -2.64 3.22 -2.51
N LYS A 53 -3.24 3.49 -3.67
CA LYS A 53 -4.36 4.45 -3.73
C LYS A 53 -5.57 3.96 -2.95
N TYR A 54 -5.82 2.66 -2.92
CA TYR A 54 -6.94 2.08 -2.18
C TYR A 54 -6.76 2.24 -0.68
N ILE A 55 -5.55 1.98 -0.18
CA ILE A 55 -5.17 2.22 1.22
C ILE A 55 -5.32 3.71 1.57
N GLU A 56 -4.82 4.61 0.72
CA GLU A 56 -4.94 6.06 0.92
C GLU A 56 -6.40 6.51 1.03
N CYS A 57 -7.25 6.12 0.07
CA CYS A 57 -8.67 6.45 0.10
C CYS A 57 -9.36 5.93 1.37
N HIS A 58 -9.06 4.69 1.75
CA HIS A 58 -9.62 4.08 2.96
C HIS A 58 -9.19 4.80 4.24
N ALA A 59 -7.90 5.18 4.35
CA ALA A 59 -7.37 5.92 5.49
C ALA A 59 -7.99 7.33 5.62
N LEU A 60 -8.32 7.96 4.49
CA LEU A 60 -8.96 9.28 4.45
C LEU A 60 -10.49 9.21 4.57
N GLY A 61 -11.09 8.02 4.60
CA GLY A 61 -12.54 7.84 4.62
C GLY A 61 -13.25 8.32 3.35
N ILE A 62 -12.54 8.38 2.23
CA ILE A 62 -13.09 8.76 0.91
C ILE A 62 -13.34 7.52 0.06
N GLU A 63 -14.36 7.59 -0.79
CA GLU A 63 -14.64 6.51 -1.73
C GLU A 63 -13.49 6.34 -2.73
N PHE A 64 -13.15 5.08 -3.00
CA PHE A 64 -12.20 4.78 -4.06
C PHE A 64 -12.85 5.07 -5.43
N PRO A 65 -12.13 5.68 -6.39
CA PRO A 65 -12.68 5.99 -7.70
C PRO A 65 -13.24 4.73 -8.39
N THR A 66 -14.46 4.79 -8.92
CA THR A 66 -15.16 3.64 -9.52
C THR A 66 -14.48 3.06 -10.77
N ALA A 67 -13.47 3.75 -11.32
CA ALA A 67 -12.65 3.24 -12.40
C ALA A 67 -11.18 3.65 -12.21
N PHE A 68 -10.29 2.66 -12.19
CA PHE A 68 -8.86 2.85 -12.44
C PHE A 68 -8.60 2.68 -13.94
N ASP A 69 -9.05 3.66 -14.73
CA ASP A 69 -8.83 3.62 -16.19
C ASP A 69 -7.39 4.04 -16.55
N LYS A 70 -7.01 3.88 -17.82
CA LYS A 70 -5.64 4.18 -18.30
C LYS A 70 -5.20 5.62 -18.00
N LYS A 71 -6.13 6.59 -18.06
CA LYS A 71 -5.84 8.01 -17.85
C LYS A 71 -5.61 8.28 -16.37
N HIS A 72 -6.50 7.78 -15.51
CA HIS A 72 -6.39 7.94 -14.07
C HIS A 72 -5.20 7.18 -13.50
N GLY A 73 -4.92 5.97 -14.00
CA GLY A 73 -3.80 5.15 -13.57
C GLY A 73 -2.44 5.80 -13.86
N LYS A 74 -2.27 6.40 -15.03
CA LYS A 74 -1.07 7.19 -15.35
C LYS A 74 -0.89 8.36 -14.38
N THR A 75 -1.93 9.17 -14.19
CA THR A 75 -1.86 10.32 -13.28
C THR A 75 -1.58 9.91 -11.83
N ILE A 76 -2.12 8.79 -11.37
CA ILE A 76 -1.84 8.26 -10.02
C ILE A 76 -0.37 7.87 -9.91
N ARG A 77 0.18 7.13 -10.88
CA ARG A 77 1.62 6.78 -10.90
C ARG A 77 2.52 8.01 -10.89
N GLU A 78 2.24 8.98 -11.75
CA GLU A 78 3.03 10.21 -11.82
C GLU A 78 2.97 11.02 -10.52
N LYS A 79 1.80 11.09 -9.87
CA LYS A 79 1.65 11.74 -8.56
C LYS A 79 2.45 11.02 -7.48
N MET A 80 2.32 9.70 -7.39
CA MET A 80 3.08 8.91 -6.41
C MET A 80 4.59 9.04 -6.62
N ALA A 81 5.06 9.01 -7.87
CA ALA A 81 6.47 9.23 -8.19
C ALA A 81 6.94 10.63 -7.75
N LEU A 82 6.12 11.67 -7.98
CA LEU A 82 6.42 13.03 -7.53
C LEU A 82 6.45 13.15 -6.00
N ASP A 83 5.52 12.50 -5.30
CA ASP A 83 5.45 12.53 -3.84
C ASP A 83 6.68 11.84 -3.23
N ILE A 84 7.05 10.65 -3.73
CA ILE A 84 8.28 9.95 -3.33
C ILE A 84 9.52 10.81 -3.59
N PHE A 85 9.60 11.44 -4.77
CA PHE A 85 10.74 12.31 -5.13
C PHE A 85 10.88 13.50 -4.17
N ARG A 86 9.77 14.04 -3.66
CA ARG A 86 9.77 15.15 -2.70
C ARG A 86 10.13 14.70 -1.29
N GLU A 87 9.70 13.51 -0.90
CA GLU A 87 9.97 12.94 0.43
C GLU A 87 11.40 12.44 0.60
N LEU A 88 12.07 12.06 -0.49
CA LEU A 88 13.45 11.57 -0.48
C LEU A 88 14.43 12.69 -0.87
N PRO A 89 14.93 13.49 0.09
CA PRO A 89 15.90 14.53 -0.21
C PRO A 89 17.15 13.92 -0.86
N LYS A 90 17.64 14.59 -1.91
CA LYS A 90 18.84 14.18 -2.67
C LYS A 90 18.74 12.85 -3.42
N CYS A 91 17.54 12.30 -3.64
CA CYS A 91 17.41 11.07 -4.43
C CYS A 91 17.92 11.21 -5.89
N HIS A 92 17.98 12.44 -6.40
CA HIS A 92 18.56 12.77 -7.71
C HIS A 92 20.10 12.75 -7.74
N GLU A 93 20.75 12.68 -6.58
CA GLU A 93 22.21 12.52 -6.44
C GLU A 93 22.62 11.04 -6.38
N TRP A 94 21.66 10.12 -6.23
CA TRP A 94 21.95 8.70 -6.18
C TRP A 94 22.32 8.19 -7.57
N GLU A 95 23.43 7.47 -7.66
CA GLU A 95 23.79 6.75 -8.89
C GLU A 95 22.73 5.68 -9.15
N ASN A 96 22.19 5.65 -10.37
CA ASN A 96 21.29 4.58 -10.79
C ASN A 96 22.08 3.26 -10.78
N GLN A 97 21.77 2.37 -9.84
CA GLN A 97 22.37 1.04 -9.75
C GLN A 97 21.60 -0.01 -10.56
N ASP A 98 20.44 0.35 -11.11
CA ASP A 98 19.66 -0.53 -11.95
C ASP A 98 20.30 -0.58 -13.34
N ASN A 99 20.60 -1.79 -13.83
CA ASN A 99 21.32 -2.02 -15.10
C ASN A 99 20.48 -1.71 -16.35
N ASP A 100 19.40 -0.93 -16.24
CA ASP A 100 18.41 -0.61 -17.29
C ASP A 100 17.84 -1.82 -18.08
N GLU A 101 18.14 -3.06 -17.69
CA GLU A 101 17.76 -4.30 -18.39
C GLU A 101 16.23 -4.46 -18.51
N ASN A 102 15.48 -3.83 -17.61
CA ASN A 102 14.02 -3.90 -17.58
C ASN A 102 13.33 -2.67 -18.18
N LEU A 103 14.07 -1.68 -18.71
CA LEU A 103 13.48 -0.43 -19.21
C LEU A 103 12.44 -0.68 -20.32
N ALA A 104 12.65 -1.72 -21.14
CA ALA A 104 11.76 -2.12 -22.23
C ALA A 104 10.51 -2.90 -21.80
N THR A 105 10.35 -3.22 -20.51
CA THR A 105 9.20 -4.01 -20.01
C THR A 105 8.02 -3.17 -19.56
N TYR A 106 8.14 -1.84 -19.62
CA TYR A 106 7.15 -0.87 -19.13
C TYR A 106 6.36 -0.14 -20.24
N ASP A 107 6.48 -0.58 -21.51
CA ASP A 107 5.74 -0.04 -22.67
C ASP A 107 4.28 -0.55 -22.78
#